data_AF-A0A2K9AU46-F1
#
_entry.id   AF-A0A2K9AU46-F1
#
_cell.length_a   1.000
_cell.length_b   1.000
_cell.length_c   1.000
_cell.angle_alpha   90.00
_cell.angle_beta   90.00
_cell.angle_gamma   90.00
#
_symmetry.space_group_name_H-M   'P 1'
#
loop_
_entity.id
_entity.type
_entity.pdbx_description
1 polymer ?
#
loop_
_entity_poly.entity_id
_entity_poly.type
_entity_poly.pdbx_seq_one_letter_code
_entity_poly.pdbx_strand_id
1 'polypeptide(L)'
;MILDIRSGGALVMYKYISLIVLSLLLSGCGDLFLRSLDEFNAGMGGQRTCQYEADYQTIYGEGYTYEFGGYCNQWLGTLKNNSEFTIKCSHTLDGRPVNSVFAGPRQTVDEKFIAQMNNGYLKATCRAWERAAKLQNRYSETRYSVYSKLSSGTWKVSIQNNANFTRKCRLLDKNNRVIVEEALSSGQSSSWWKEPNGTFYTQCIS
;
A
#
# COMPACT_ATOMS: atom_id res chain seq x y z
N MET A 1 76.79 22.83 -18.22
CA MET A 1 75.72 23.12 -17.25
C MET A 1 74.42 22.84 -17.96
N ILE A 2 73.68 21.81 -17.52
CA ILE A 2 72.51 21.09 -18.10
C ILE A 2 72.79 19.64 -17.63
N LEU A 3 71.92 18.90 -16.94
CA LEU A 3 70.47 18.85 -16.82
C LEU A 3 70.19 18.09 -15.49
N ASP A 4 69.18 18.46 -14.70
CA ASP A 4 68.65 17.55 -13.69
C ASP A 4 67.12 17.55 -13.69
N ILE A 5 66.56 16.34 -13.68
CA ILE A 5 65.20 16.00 -14.10
C ILE A 5 64.30 15.77 -12.88
N ARG A 6 63.10 16.35 -12.96
CA ARG A 6 61.99 16.33 -11.99
C ARG A 6 61.65 14.94 -11.42
N SER A 7 61.61 14.84 -10.10
CA SER A 7 60.97 13.77 -9.33
C SER A 7 59.90 14.36 -8.38
N GLY A 8 58.62 14.31 -8.77
CA GLY A 8 57.56 14.88 -7.92
C GLY A 8 56.11 14.64 -8.32
N GLY A 9 55.83 13.87 -9.39
CA GLY A 9 54.47 13.63 -9.88
C GLY A 9 53.86 12.26 -9.55
N ALA A 10 54.68 11.24 -9.24
CA ALA A 10 54.21 9.85 -9.17
C ALA A 10 53.56 9.45 -7.84
N LEU A 11 53.91 10.10 -6.73
CA LEU A 11 53.46 9.71 -5.38
C LEU A 11 52.04 10.18 -5.02
N VAL A 12 51.54 11.21 -5.70
CA VAL A 12 50.20 11.76 -5.41
C VAL A 12 49.13 10.97 -6.15
N MET A 13 49.39 10.57 -7.40
CA MET A 13 48.42 9.84 -8.24
C MET A 13 48.08 8.44 -7.68
N TYR A 14 49.04 7.77 -7.02
CA TYR A 14 48.83 6.45 -6.42
C TYR A 14 47.88 6.47 -5.20
N LYS A 15 47.85 7.58 -4.44
CA LYS A 15 46.96 7.73 -3.28
C LYS A 15 45.50 7.90 -3.67
N TYR A 16 45.22 8.60 -4.77
CA TYR A 16 43.86 8.80 -5.26
C TYR A 16 43.29 7.55 -5.94
N ILE A 17 44.11 6.78 -6.65
CA ILE A 17 43.69 5.51 -7.25
C ILE A 17 43.34 4.48 -6.16
N SER A 18 44.12 4.42 -5.07
CA SER A 18 43.84 3.52 -3.94
C SER A 18 42.53 3.88 -3.21
N LEU A 19 42.22 5.17 -3.06
CA LEU A 19 40.97 5.64 -2.45
C LEU A 19 39.73 5.37 -3.32
N ILE A 20 39.87 5.49 -4.65
CA ILE A 20 38.78 5.18 -5.60
C ILE A 20 38.49 3.67 -5.62
N VAL A 21 39.52 2.82 -5.63
CA VAL A 21 39.37 1.36 -5.56
C VAL A 21 38.74 0.91 -4.24
N LEU A 22 39.11 1.54 -3.11
CA LEU A 22 38.51 1.25 -1.80
C LEU A 22 37.03 1.66 -1.74
N SER A 23 36.65 2.77 -2.38
CA SER A 23 35.26 3.22 -2.45
C SER A 23 34.37 2.34 -3.35
N LEU A 24 34.93 1.84 -4.46
CA LEU A 24 34.24 0.90 -5.36
C LEU A 24 34.05 -0.49 -4.74
N LEU A 25 34.96 -0.91 -3.86
CA LEU A 25 34.83 -2.17 -3.11
C LEU A 25 33.78 -2.11 -2.00
N LEU A 26 33.51 -0.93 -1.44
CA LEU A 26 32.54 -0.75 -0.35
C LEU A 26 31.10 -0.57 -0.84
N SER A 27 30.87 -0.13 -2.08
CA SER A 27 29.51 0.07 -2.63
C SER A 27 28.97 -1.09 -3.47
N GLY A 28 29.79 -2.10 -3.78
CA GLY A 28 29.45 -3.17 -4.73
C GLY A 28 29.17 -4.57 -4.15
N CYS A 29 29.36 -4.78 -2.85
CA CYS A 29 29.49 -6.14 -2.31
C CYS A 29 28.51 -6.50 -1.18
N GLY A 30 27.47 -5.69 -0.89
CA GLY A 30 26.52 -6.02 0.18
C GLY A 30 25.86 -7.39 0.01
N ASP A 31 25.28 -7.65 -1.17
CA ASP A 31 24.54 -8.90 -1.41
C ASP A 31 25.43 -10.08 -1.79
N LEU A 32 26.53 -9.84 -2.52
CA LEU A 32 27.48 -10.91 -2.88
C LEU A 32 28.31 -11.38 -1.69
N PHE A 33 28.69 -10.48 -0.79
CA PHE A 33 29.45 -10.84 0.41
C PHE A 33 28.59 -11.63 1.40
N LEU A 34 27.33 -11.23 1.60
CA LEU A 34 26.39 -12.00 2.44
C LEU A 34 26.14 -13.40 1.87
N ARG A 35 25.99 -13.54 0.55
CA ARG A 35 25.91 -14.85 -0.12
C ARG A 35 27.19 -15.68 0.07
N SER A 36 28.36 -15.05 -0.02
CA SER A 36 29.64 -15.75 0.18
C SER A 36 29.91 -16.14 1.63
N LEU A 37 29.43 -15.36 2.61
CA LEU A 37 29.50 -15.71 4.03
C LEU A 37 28.60 -16.91 4.37
N ASP A 38 27.43 -17.00 3.72
CA ASP A 38 26.52 -18.15 3.87
C ASP A 38 27.13 -19.42 3.24
N GLU A 39 27.82 -19.29 2.11
CA GLU A 39 28.62 -20.38 1.52
C GLU A 39 29.83 -20.77 2.39
N PHE A 40 30.50 -19.81 3.03
CA PHE A 40 31.62 -20.08 3.95
C PHE A 40 31.17 -20.82 5.21
N ASN A 41 29.99 -20.49 5.77
CA ASN A 41 29.42 -21.19 6.92
C ASN A 41 28.98 -22.63 6.60
N ALA A 42 28.61 -22.91 5.34
CA ALA A 42 28.30 -24.27 4.89
C ALA A 42 29.54 -25.20 4.84
N GLY A 43 30.76 -24.64 4.84
CA GLY A 43 32.02 -25.40 4.79
C GLY A 43 32.54 -25.92 6.13
N MET A 44 31.97 -25.51 7.27
CA MET A 44 32.48 -25.85 8.62
C MET A 44 31.56 -26.77 9.45
N GLY A 45 30.66 -27.52 8.81
CA GLY A 45 29.84 -28.53 9.47
C GLY A 45 28.48 -28.05 10.01
N GLY A 46 28.06 -26.83 9.67
CA GLY A 46 26.68 -26.37 9.86
C GLY A 46 25.80 -26.82 8.69
N GLN A 47 24.65 -27.43 8.98
CA GLN A 47 23.61 -27.66 7.96
C GLN A 47 23.27 -26.31 7.29
N ARG A 48 23.05 -26.32 5.96
CA ARG A 48 22.51 -25.15 5.25
C ARG A 48 21.24 -24.69 5.94
N THR A 49 21.27 -23.48 6.50
CA THR A 49 20.11 -22.86 7.15
C THR A 49 18.98 -22.62 6.15
N CYS A 50 19.32 -22.34 4.89
CA CYS A 50 18.39 -22.18 3.77
C CYS A 50 18.39 -23.42 2.87
N GLN A 51 17.25 -24.12 2.80
CA GLN A 51 17.06 -25.33 2.00
C GLN A 51 16.20 -25.09 0.76
N TYR A 52 15.26 -24.14 0.83
CA TYR A 52 14.30 -23.86 -0.22
C TYR A 52 14.33 -22.39 -0.64
N GLU A 53 14.28 -22.17 -1.94
CA GLU A 53 14.14 -20.87 -2.61
C GLU A 53 13.26 -21.05 -3.85
N ALA A 54 12.58 -19.99 -4.26
CA ALA A 54 11.74 -19.98 -5.44
C ALA A 54 11.72 -18.60 -6.08
N ASP A 55 11.81 -18.58 -7.41
CA ASP A 55 11.74 -17.35 -8.18
C ASP A 55 10.46 -16.56 -7.90
N TYR A 56 10.59 -15.25 -7.88
CA TYR A 56 9.45 -14.36 -7.69
C TYR A 56 8.57 -14.36 -8.94
N GLN A 57 7.28 -14.53 -8.71
CA GLN A 57 6.21 -14.39 -9.70
C GLN A 57 5.49 -13.07 -9.47
N THR A 58 5.10 -12.41 -10.55
CA THR A 58 4.37 -11.15 -10.48
C THR A 58 2.97 -11.28 -11.09
N ILE A 59 1.97 -10.82 -10.35
CA ILE A 59 0.59 -10.64 -10.80
C ILE A 59 0.35 -9.15 -10.99
N TYR A 60 -0.04 -8.76 -12.21
CA TYR A 60 -0.50 -7.42 -12.52
C TYR A 60 -2.02 -7.37 -12.51
N GLY A 61 -2.57 -6.37 -11.84
CA GLY A 61 -3.98 -6.04 -11.92
C GLY A 61 -4.19 -4.55 -12.09
N GLU A 62 -5.44 -4.13 -12.24
CA GLU A 62 -5.78 -2.73 -12.45
C GLU A 62 -5.42 -1.91 -11.20
N GLY A 63 -4.35 -1.13 -11.29
CA GLY A 63 -3.87 -0.28 -10.20
C GLY A 63 -3.14 -1.02 -9.07
N TYR A 64 -2.73 -2.27 -9.24
CA TYR A 64 -1.87 -2.95 -8.27
C TYR A 64 -0.88 -3.92 -8.93
N THR A 65 0.20 -4.22 -8.20
CA THR A 65 1.20 -5.20 -8.55
C THR A 65 1.49 -6.06 -7.33
N TYR A 66 1.42 -7.37 -7.49
CA TYR A 66 1.73 -8.32 -6.44
C TYR A 66 2.87 -9.23 -6.87
N GLU A 67 3.97 -9.18 -6.15
CA GLU A 67 5.15 -10.00 -6.38
C GLU A 67 5.28 -10.99 -5.22
N PHE A 68 5.43 -12.28 -5.49
CA PHE A 68 5.55 -13.31 -4.46
C PHE A 68 6.56 -14.38 -4.86
N GLY A 69 7.34 -14.86 -3.89
CA GLY A 69 8.47 -15.75 -4.14
C GLY A 69 8.95 -16.40 -2.85
N GLY A 70 9.99 -17.22 -2.96
CA GLY A 70 10.54 -17.97 -1.86
C GLY A 70 11.97 -17.54 -1.56
N TYR A 71 12.23 -17.05 -0.35
CA TYR A 71 13.59 -16.76 0.12
C TYR A 71 13.84 -17.47 1.45
N CYS A 72 14.96 -18.20 1.53
CA CYS A 72 15.42 -18.93 2.71
C CYS A 72 14.30 -19.62 3.53
N ASN A 73 13.67 -20.63 2.93
CA ASN A 73 12.57 -21.41 3.53
C ASN A 73 11.28 -20.64 3.80
N GLN A 74 11.11 -19.41 3.32
CA GLN A 74 9.90 -18.62 3.53
C GLN A 74 9.28 -18.18 2.22
N TRP A 75 7.96 -18.38 2.11
CA TRP A 75 7.16 -17.72 1.10
C TRP A 75 6.85 -16.30 1.55
N LEU A 76 7.23 -15.33 0.72
CA LEU A 76 7.07 -13.90 0.95
C LEU A 76 6.29 -13.28 -0.20
N GLY A 77 5.64 -12.15 0.05
CA GLY A 77 5.07 -11.35 -1.03
C GLY A 77 4.96 -9.87 -0.74
N THR A 78 5.19 -9.08 -1.78
CA THR A 78 5.14 -7.64 -1.80
C THR A 78 3.97 -7.17 -2.65
N LEU A 79 3.05 -6.43 -2.04
CA LEU A 79 1.84 -5.91 -2.68
C LEU A 79 1.91 -4.39 -2.77
N LYS A 80 2.11 -3.87 -3.99
CA LYS A 80 2.05 -2.44 -4.30
C LYS A 80 0.66 -2.11 -4.82
N ASN A 81 -0.11 -1.33 -4.07
CA ASN A 81 -1.47 -0.97 -4.45
C ASN A 81 -1.60 0.54 -4.69
N ASN A 82 -1.73 0.92 -5.95
CA ASN A 82 -1.99 2.28 -6.40
C ASN A 82 -3.48 2.53 -6.70
N SER A 83 -4.35 1.57 -6.42
CA SER A 83 -5.79 1.69 -6.67
C SER A 83 -6.50 2.36 -5.50
N GLU A 84 -7.77 2.73 -5.74
CA GLU A 84 -8.70 3.18 -4.70
C GLU A 84 -9.33 2.01 -3.95
N PHE A 85 -8.90 0.77 -4.16
CA PHE A 85 -9.48 -0.42 -3.53
C PHE A 85 -8.47 -1.09 -2.62
N THR A 86 -8.90 -1.67 -1.51
CA THR A 86 -8.13 -2.67 -0.79
C THR A 86 -7.98 -3.89 -1.68
N ILE A 87 -6.74 -4.31 -1.91
CA ILE A 87 -6.42 -5.52 -2.67
C ILE A 87 -6.12 -6.63 -1.69
N LYS A 88 -6.74 -7.79 -1.89
CA LYS A 88 -6.48 -9.03 -1.15
C LYS A 88 -5.88 -10.06 -2.09
N CYS A 89 -4.68 -10.52 -1.80
CA CYS A 89 -4.05 -11.66 -2.45
C CYS A 89 -4.11 -12.88 -1.52
N SER A 90 -4.92 -13.86 -1.92
CA SER A 90 -5.08 -15.14 -1.22
C SER A 90 -4.13 -16.17 -1.77
N HIS A 91 -3.65 -17.09 -0.91
CA HIS A 91 -2.66 -18.08 -1.28
C HIS A 91 -3.10 -19.50 -0.97
N THR A 92 -2.66 -20.44 -1.78
CA THR A 92 -2.72 -21.88 -1.47
C THR A 92 -1.35 -22.51 -1.66
N LEU A 93 -0.92 -23.33 -0.69
CA LEU A 93 0.25 -24.19 -0.78
C LEU A 93 -0.24 -25.63 -0.96
N ASP A 94 0.01 -26.23 -2.13
CA ASP A 94 -0.54 -27.54 -2.52
C ASP A 94 -2.06 -27.66 -2.32
N GLY A 95 -2.78 -26.60 -2.65
CA GLY A 95 -4.23 -26.53 -2.52
C GLY A 95 -4.75 -26.23 -1.11
N ARG A 96 -3.87 -26.14 -0.10
CA ARG A 96 -4.26 -25.74 1.27
C ARG A 96 -4.14 -24.23 1.43
N PRO A 97 -5.16 -23.55 1.98
CA PRO A 97 -5.09 -22.11 2.19
C PRO A 97 -4.00 -21.75 3.20
N VAL A 98 -3.25 -20.68 2.89
CA VAL A 98 -2.24 -20.10 3.78
C VAL A 98 -2.49 -18.58 3.90
N ASN A 99 -1.59 -17.85 4.58
CA ASN A 99 -1.84 -16.44 4.90
C ASN A 99 -2.07 -15.60 3.63
N SER A 100 -3.02 -14.68 3.73
CA SER A 100 -3.29 -13.72 2.66
C SER A 100 -2.50 -12.43 2.90
N VAL A 101 -2.14 -11.75 1.81
CA VAL A 101 -1.54 -10.41 1.84
C VAL A 101 -2.62 -9.40 1.47
N PHE A 102 -2.69 -8.31 2.22
CA PHE A 102 -3.66 -7.24 2.01
C PHE A 102 -2.95 -5.91 1.95
N ALA A 103 -3.31 -5.06 1.00
CA ALA A 103 -2.89 -3.67 0.98
C ALA A 103 -4.14 -2.81 0.87
N GLY A 104 -4.30 -1.87 1.80
CA GLY A 104 -5.33 -0.86 1.70
C GLY A 104 -5.11 0.04 0.49
N PRO A 105 -6.07 0.93 0.18
CA PRO A 105 -5.97 1.85 -0.94
C PRO A 105 -4.71 2.71 -0.86
N ARG A 106 -3.97 2.84 -1.96
CA ARG A 106 -2.71 3.61 -2.03
C ARG A 106 -1.64 3.17 -1.03
N GLN A 107 -1.68 1.91 -0.58
CA GLN A 107 -0.68 1.36 0.33
C GLN A 107 0.23 0.36 -0.37
N THR A 108 1.47 0.28 0.12
CA THR A 108 2.38 -0.81 -0.22
C THR A 108 2.60 -1.66 1.02
N VAL A 109 2.60 -2.97 0.84
CA VAL A 109 3.00 -3.93 1.86
C VAL A 109 4.19 -4.70 1.32
N ASP A 110 5.35 -4.45 1.92
CA ASP A 110 6.60 -5.09 1.52
C ASP A 110 6.81 -6.40 2.30
N GLU A 111 7.28 -7.42 1.57
CA GLU A 111 7.83 -8.69 2.10
C GLU A 111 6.99 -9.34 3.22
N LYS A 112 5.69 -9.49 2.97
CA LYS A 112 4.81 -10.14 3.94
C LYS A 112 4.99 -11.65 3.93
N PHE A 113 5.23 -12.21 5.11
CA PHE A 113 5.24 -13.66 5.31
C PHE A 113 3.90 -14.32 4.97
N ILE A 114 3.97 -15.34 4.11
CA ILE A 114 2.82 -16.13 3.63
C ILE A 114 2.79 -17.49 4.32
N ALA A 115 3.87 -18.26 4.21
CA ALA A 115 3.99 -19.61 4.75
C ALA A 115 5.47 -20.04 4.83
N GLN A 116 5.76 -21.08 5.61
CA GLN A 116 7.04 -21.79 5.52
C GLN A 116 7.07 -22.58 4.21
N MET A 117 8.23 -22.63 3.57
CA MET A 117 8.44 -23.43 2.37
C MET A 117 8.59 -24.90 2.72
N ASN A 118 8.08 -25.73 1.83
CA ASN A 118 8.28 -27.16 1.77
C ASN A 118 8.36 -27.53 0.28
N ASN A 119 8.27 -28.83 -0.04
CA ASN A 119 8.26 -29.30 -1.44
C ASN A 119 6.99 -28.89 -2.23
N GLY A 120 6.13 -28.05 -1.66
CA GLY A 120 4.87 -27.62 -2.25
C GLY A 120 4.95 -26.36 -3.09
N TYR A 121 3.98 -26.22 -3.99
CA TYR A 121 3.89 -25.07 -4.89
C TYR A 121 2.88 -24.03 -4.37
N LEU A 122 3.32 -22.78 -4.28
CA LEU A 122 2.47 -21.66 -3.90
C LEU A 122 1.70 -21.11 -5.11
N LYS A 123 0.38 -21.01 -4.98
CA LYS A 123 -0.50 -20.30 -5.93
C LYS A 123 -1.09 -19.07 -5.26
N ALA A 124 -1.10 -17.95 -5.97
CA ALA A 124 -1.70 -16.70 -5.52
C ALA A 124 -2.91 -16.32 -6.37
N THR A 125 -3.90 -15.65 -5.78
CA THR A 125 -5.01 -15.03 -6.49
C THR A 125 -5.36 -13.71 -5.82
N CYS A 126 -5.31 -12.62 -6.57
CA CYS A 126 -5.61 -11.28 -6.08
C CYS A 126 -7.00 -10.81 -6.52
N ARG A 127 -7.71 -10.13 -5.63
CA ARG A 127 -9.02 -9.51 -5.90
C ARG A 127 -9.13 -8.15 -5.24
N ALA A 128 -9.80 -7.22 -5.92
CA ALA A 128 -10.27 -5.99 -5.29
C ALA A 128 -11.40 -6.31 -4.31
N TRP A 129 -11.30 -5.81 -3.08
CA TRP A 129 -12.24 -6.13 -2.01
C TRP A 129 -13.10 -4.94 -1.60
N GLU A 130 -12.52 -3.89 -1.00
CA GLU A 130 -13.26 -2.72 -0.51
C GLU A 130 -12.70 -1.42 -1.07
N ARG A 131 -13.56 -0.53 -1.59
CA ARG A 131 -13.10 0.81 -2.03
C ARG A 131 -12.81 1.72 -0.83
N ALA A 132 -11.74 2.51 -0.93
CA ALA A 132 -11.35 3.55 -0.01
C ALA A 132 -12.54 4.42 0.38
N ALA A 133 -12.60 4.75 1.67
CA ALA A 133 -13.56 5.73 2.13
C ALA A 133 -13.21 7.09 1.52
N LYS A 134 -14.10 7.67 0.73
CA LYS A 134 -13.91 9.00 0.15
C LYS A 134 -14.93 9.97 0.73
N LEU A 135 -14.48 10.92 1.54
CA LEU A 135 -15.31 12.02 2.01
C LEU A 135 -15.25 13.17 1.00
N GLN A 136 -16.40 13.71 0.63
CA GLN A 136 -16.56 14.85 -0.25
C GLN A 136 -17.45 15.88 0.45
N ASN A 137 -16.99 17.12 0.52
CA ASN A 137 -17.85 18.24 0.83
C ASN A 137 -18.64 18.60 -0.43
N ARG A 138 -19.96 18.43 -0.41
CA ARG A 138 -20.82 18.76 -1.56
C ARG A 138 -21.08 20.26 -1.59
N TYR A 139 -21.41 20.83 -0.44
CA TYR A 139 -21.51 22.25 -0.21
C TYR A 139 -21.51 22.55 1.29
N SER A 140 -21.06 23.75 1.64
CA SER A 140 -21.02 24.22 3.02
C SER A 140 -21.54 25.65 3.07
N GLU A 141 -22.62 25.86 3.81
CA GLU A 141 -23.23 27.17 4.02
C GLU A 141 -23.37 27.47 5.51
N THR A 142 -23.73 28.73 5.81
CA THR A 142 -23.96 29.21 7.18
C THR A 142 -25.09 28.46 7.87
N ARG A 143 -26.10 28.00 7.13
CA ARG A 143 -27.28 27.34 7.71
C ARG A 143 -27.11 25.84 7.87
N TYR A 144 -26.49 25.19 6.89
CA TYR A 144 -26.22 23.76 6.93
C TYR A 144 -25.14 23.38 5.92
N SER A 145 -24.49 22.24 6.13
CA SER A 145 -23.49 21.67 5.22
C SER A 145 -23.88 20.26 4.83
N VAL A 146 -23.47 19.83 3.64
CA VAL A 146 -23.74 18.48 3.14
C VAL A 146 -22.46 17.80 2.73
N TYR A 147 -22.31 16.59 3.25
CA TYR A 147 -21.16 15.74 3.01
C TYR A 147 -21.62 14.45 2.33
N SER A 148 -20.85 13.99 1.34
CA SER A 148 -20.98 12.65 0.78
C SER A 148 -19.78 11.81 1.17
N LYS A 149 -20.02 10.58 1.62
CA LYS A 149 -18.98 9.61 1.96
C LYS A 149 -19.18 8.35 1.13
N LEU A 150 -18.21 8.00 0.29
CA LEU A 150 -18.13 6.67 -0.29
C LEU A 150 -17.64 5.71 0.79
N SER A 151 -18.39 4.65 1.07
CA SER A 151 -17.99 3.62 2.04
C SER A 151 -18.44 2.26 1.51
N SER A 152 -17.51 1.31 1.42
CA SER A 152 -17.80 -0.06 0.92
C SER A 152 -18.53 -0.03 -0.45
N GLY A 153 -18.05 0.83 -1.36
CA GLY A 153 -18.61 0.98 -2.71
C GLY A 153 -19.94 1.73 -2.83
N THR A 154 -20.54 2.14 -1.71
CA THR A 154 -21.82 2.87 -1.70
C THR A 154 -21.63 4.32 -1.25
N TRP A 155 -22.14 5.27 -2.04
CA TRP A 155 -22.20 6.66 -1.62
C TRP A 155 -23.26 6.83 -0.53
N LYS A 156 -22.89 7.55 0.51
CA LYS A 156 -23.77 7.97 1.61
C LYS A 156 -23.73 9.47 1.73
N VAL A 157 -24.79 10.07 2.24
CA VAL A 157 -24.91 11.51 2.46
C VAL A 157 -25.25 11.80 3.92
N SER A 158 -24.70 12.89 4.46
CA SER A 158 -25.03 13.40 5.79
C SER A 158 -25.17 14.91 5.71
N ILE A 159 -26.12 15.44 6.48
CA ILE A 159 -26.41 16.86 6.58
C ILE A 159 -26.04 17.34 7.97
N GLN A 160 -25.25 18.40 8.07
CA GLN A 160 -24.90 19.05 9.33
C GLN A 160 -25.66 20.35 9.49
N ASN A 161 -26.36 20.52 10.61
CA ASN A 161 -27.00 21.77 10.97
C ASN A 161 -25.96 22.74 11.56
N ASN A 162 -25.69 23.82 10.84
CA ASN A 162 -24.77 24.87 11.25
C ASN A 162 -25.49 26.04 11.95
N ALA A 163 -26.83 26.05 11.95
CA ALA A 163 -27.61 27.06 12.64
C ALA A 163 -27.57 26.85 14.17
N ASN A 164 -27.79 27.94 14.90
CA ASN A 164 -27.83 27.96 16.36
C ASN A 164 -29.15 27.43 16.98
N PHE A 165 -30.04 26.87 16.18
CA PHE A 165 -31.32 26.28 16.62
C PHE A 165 -31.60 24.98 15.88
N THR A 166 -32.52 24.17 16.41
CA THR A 166 -32.90 22.88 15.83
C THR A 166 -33.56 23.06 14.47
N ARG A 167 -33.10 22.31 13.46
CA ARG A 167 -33.69 22.29 12.12
C ARG A 167 -34.12 20.89 11.74
N LYS A 168 -35.17 20.79 10.95
CA LYS A 168 -35.63 19.56 10.33
C LYS A 168 -34.97 19.43 8.96
N CYS A 169 -34.01 18.52 8.85
CA CYS A 169 -33.19 18.30 7.67
C CYS A 169 -33.66 17.06 6.89
N ARG A 170 -33.74 17.19 5.57
CA ARG A 170 -34.39 16.24 4.66
C ARG A 170 -33.47 15.91 3.50
N LEU A 171 -33.49 14.64 3.11
CA LEU A 171 -33.01 14.18 1.82
C LEU A 171 -34.22 13.96 0.90
N LEU A 172 -34.19 14.54 -0.28
CA LEU A 172 -35.27 14.46 -1.26
C LEU A 172 -34.81 13.79 -2.56
N ASP A 173 -35.71 13.06 -3.21
CA ASP A 173 -35.48 12.50 -4.54
C ASP A 173 -35.53 13.57 -5.65
N LYS A 174 -35.29 13.16 -6.90
CA LYS A 174 -35.38 14.04 -8.07
C LYS A 174 -36.74 14.74 -8.26
N ASN A 175 -37.81 14.25 -7.63
CA ASN A 175 -39.16 14.78 -7.70
C ASN A 175 -39.53 15.59 -6.44
N ASN A 176 -38.55 15.96 -5.61
CA ASN A 176 -38.73 16.66 -4.34
C ASN A 176 -39.57 15.88 -3.30
N ARG A 177 -39.61 14.55 -3.39
CA ARG A 177 -40.24 13.71 -2.36
C ARG A 177 -39.25 13.42 -1.25
N VAL A 178 -39.68 13.56 0.00
CA VAL A 178 -38.84 13.27 1.16
C VAL A 178 -38.56 11.76 1.22
N ILE A 179 -37.29 11.40 1.16
CA ILE A 179 -36.80 10.03 1.31
C ILE A 179 -36.59 9.74 2.80
N VAL A 180 -35.93 10.66 3.50
CA VAL A 180 -35.62 10.57 4.93
C VAL A 180 -35.49 11.97 5.52
N GLU A 181 -35.80 12.08 6.80
CA GLU A 181 -35.81 13.33 7.57
C GLU A 181 -35.31 13.08 8.99
N GLU A 182 -34.50 14.00 9.51
CA GLU A 182 -34.07 14.03 10.92
C GLU A 182 -34.14 15.46 11.48
N ALA A 183 -34.54 15.59 12.74
CA ALA A 183 -34.45 16.85 13.48
C ALA A 183 -33.07 16.95 14.13
N LEU A 184 -32.28 17.94 13.73
CA LEU A 184 -30.89 18.11 14.14
C LEU A 184 -30.77 19.37 15.01
N SER A 185 -30.27 19.21 16.23
CA SER A 185 -29.91 20.35 17.08
C SER A 185 -28.72 21.12 16.50
N SER A 186 -28.42 22.28 17.07
CA SER A 186 -27.26 23.10 16.67
C SER A 186 -25.97 22.26 16.64
N GLY A 187 -25.24 22.33 15.53
CA GLY A 187 -23.97 21.61 15.32
C GLY A 187 -24.10 20.11 15.06
N GLN A 188 -25.30 19.53 15.16
CA GLN A 188 -25.50 18.10 14.95
C GLN A 188 -25.52 17.74 13.46
N SER A 189 -25.03 16.54 13.17
CA SER A 189 -25.12 15.93 11.84
C SER A 189 -26.14 14.80 11.84
N SER A 190 -26.82 14.62 10.72
CA SER A 190 -27.69 13.47 10.51
C SER A 190 -26.89 12.17 10.50
N SER A 191 -27.60 11.06 10.66
CA SER A 191 -27.03 9.76 10.30
C SER A 191 -26.63 9.71 8.81
N TRP A 192 -25.74 8.77 8.46
CA TRP A 192 -25.30 8.58 7.08
C TRP A 192 -26.37 7.82 6.29
N TRP A 193 -27.12 8.54 5.46
CA TRP A 193 -28.14 7.96 4.59
C TRP A 193 -27.54 7.46 3.29
N LYS A 194 -28.13 6.44 2.67
CA LYS A 194 -27.72 6.01 1.32
C LYS A 194 -28.00 7.12 0.32
N GLU A 195 -27.00 7.50 -0.48
CA GLU A 195 -27.18 8.50 -1.52
C GLU A 195 -28.12 7.95 -2.61
N PRO A 196 -29.18 8.68 -3.01
CA PRO A 196 -30.10 8.22 -4.04
C PRO A 196 -29.39 8.12 -5.40
N ASN A 197 -29.84 7.20 -6.25
CA ASN A 197 -29.30 7.09 -7.61
C ASN A 197 -29.76 8.30 -8.45
N GLY A 198 -28.81 9.04 -9.01
CA GLY A 198 -29.07 10.20 -9.87
C GLY A 198 -29.20 11.50 -9.08
N THR A 199 -29.97 12.45 -9.60
CA THR A 199 -30.15 13.76 -8.96
C THR A 199 -30.99 13.64 -7.69
N PHE A 200 -30.51 14.25 -6.61
CA PHE A 200 -31.21 14.35 -5.34
C PHE A 200 -31.04 15.76 -4.77
N TYR A 201 -31.88 16.11 -3.81
CA TYR A 201 -31.86 17.42 -3.16
C TYR A 201 -31.77 17.28 -1.65
N THR A 202 -31.33 18.33 -0.99
CA THR A 202 -31.18 18.39 0.47
C THR A 202 -31.74 19.70 0.97
N GLN A 203 -32.48 19.66 2.07
CA GLN A 203 -33.16 20.85 2.60
C GLN A 203 -33.18 20.78 4.12
N CYS A 204 -32.81 21.87 4.80
CA CYS A 204 -33.08 22.03 6.22
C CYS A 204 -34.08 23.17 6.42
N ILE A 205 -35.20 22.90 7.10
CA ILE A 205 -36.22 23.89 7.44
C ILE A 205 -36.29 24.10 8.96
N SER A 206 -36.77 25.27 9.37
CA SER A 206 -37.08 25.58 10.77
C SER A 206 -38.41 24.96 11.18
#